data_AF-Q1GZ25-F1
#
_entry.id   AF-Q1GZ25-F1
#
_cell.length_a   1.000
_cell.length_b   1.000
_cell.length_c   1.000
_cell.angle_alpha   90.00
_cell.angle_beta   90.00
_cell.angle_gamma   90.00
#
_symmetry.space_group_name_H-M   'P 1'
#
loop_
_entity.id
_entity.type
_entity.pdbx_description
1 polymer ?
#
loop_
_entity_poly.entity_id
_entity_poly.type
_entity_poly.pdbx_seq_one_letter_code
_entity_poly.pdbx_strand_id
1 'polypeptide(L)'
;MFNHMMQLPTSVPEADSSSLWSLQNILLNWAEELVGMRDQSKKIYQPQFHENGPNIRNTPSFDGAFSELSYASKNYWPTVVYEMAHETIHLLNPMAGYTNWLEEGVAVEFSIYAQQQFNLTSIQSPHSGPYHEALNMVRLLPSGTFCAARHVRDAVGSLGSVTFEQLCDLFPNHDLKDLHKLSEQCIPR
;
A
#
# COMPACT_ATOMS: atom_id res chain seq x y z
N MET A 1 10.63 21.76 -7.23
CA MET A 1 10.37 21.40 -5.81
C MET A 1 11.69 20.94 -5.23
N PHE A 2 12.11 21.49 -4.10
CA PHE A 2 13.35 21.08 -3.44
C PHE A 2 13.14 19.69 -2.83
N ASN A 3 13.77 18.66 -3.41
CA ASN A 3 13.83 17.32 -2.83
C ASN A 3 14.72 17.38 -1.59
N HIS A 4 14.15 17.77 -0.45
CA HIS A 4 14.79 17.48 0.82
C HIS A 4 14.63 15.98 1.04
N MET A 5 15.72 15.25 0.78
CA MET A 5 15.82 13.82 1.01
C MET A 5 15.40 13.51 2.45
N MET A 6 14.50 12.57 2.61
CA MET A 6 13.99 12.16 3.91
C MET A 6 15.00 11.24 4.57
N GLN A 7 15.48 11.60 5.75
CA GLN A 7 16.41 10.77 6.51
C GLN A 7 15.66 9.90 7.51
N LEU A 8 16.06 8.63 7.61
CA LEU A 8 15.56 7.74 8.64
C LEU A 8 16.19 8.06 10.00
N PRO A 9 15.47 7.79 11.10
CA PRO A 9 16.01 7.94 12.45
C PRO A 9 17.22 7.03 12.69
N THR A 10 18.09 7.44 13.62
CA THR A 10 19.21 6.62 14.11
C THR A 10 18.82 5.70 15.27
N SER A 11 17.67 5.95 15.89
CA SER A 11 17.05 5.13 16.93
C SER A 11 16.58 3.79 16.34
N VAL A 12 16.41 2.78 17.20
CA VAL A 12 15.74 1.54 16.79
C VAL A 12 14.22 1.80 16.68
N PRO A 13 13.54 1.28 15.64
CA PRO A 13 12.11 1.56 15.43
C PRO A 13 11.22 1.28 16.64
N GLU A 14 11.42 0.15 17.34
CA GLU A 14 10.59 -0.20 18.51
C GLU A 14 10.70 0.77 19.69
N ALA A 15 11.81 1.51 19.79
CA ALA A 15 12.03 2.50 20.84
C ALA A 15 11.59 3.92 20.43
N ASP A 16 11.15 4.11 19.19
CA ASP A 16 10.84 5.43 18.62
C ASP A 16 9.46 5.49 17.99
N SER A 17 8.45 5.39 18.86
CA SER A 17 7.04 5.48 18.50
C SER A 17 6.69 6.80 17.79
N SER A 18 7.35 7.91 18.13
CA SER A 18 7.18 9.22 17.49
C SER A 18 7.59 9.20 16.03
N SER A 19 8.76 8.64 15.71
CA SER A 19 9.24 8.55 14.34
C SER A 19 8.42 7.56 13.52
N LEU A 20 7.94 6.48 14.12
CA LEU A 20 6.99 5.55 13.47
C LEU A 20 5.70 6.27 13.07
N TRP A 21 5.13 7.09 13.97
CA TRP A 21 3.94 7.87 13.66
C TRP A 21 4.20 8.92 12.58
N SER A 22 5.35 9.60 12.66
CA SER A 22 5.75 10.57 11.64
C SER A 22 5.87 9.92 10.26
N LEU A 23 6.52 8.76 10.17
CA LEU A 23 6.64 7.98 8.94
C LEU A 23 5.27 7.63 8.37
N GLN A 24 4.34 7.11 9.18
CA GLN A 24 3.01 6.76 8.70
C GLN A 24 2.26 7.96 8.12
N ASN A 25 2.34 9.12 8.77
CA ASN A 25 1.69 10.34 8.26
C ASN A 25 2.29 10.82 6.93
N ILE A 26 3.60 10.70 6.78
CA ILE A 26 4.29 11.03 5.51
C ILE A 26 3.80 10.09 4.41
N LEU A 27 3.81 8.78 4.67
CA LEU A 27 3.39 7.78 3.69
C LEU A 27 1.91 7.96 3.31
N LEU A 28 1.03 8.24 4.28
CA LEU A 28 -0.36 8.56 4.01
C LEU A 28 -0.51 9.77 3.10
N ASN A 29 0.22 10.86 3.37
CA ASN A 29 0.17 12.06 2.54
C ASN A 29 0.61 11.76 1.09
N TRP A 30 1.71 11.02 0.91
CA TRP A 30 2.16 10.60 -0.43
C TRP A 30 1.16 9.69 -1.12
N ALA A 31 0.56 8.75 -0.41
CA ALA A 31 -0.46 7.86 -0.97
C ALA A 31 -1.70 8.66 -1.42
N GLU A 32 -2.14 9.66 -0.66
CA GLU A 32 -3.24 10.54 -1.06
C GLU A 32 -2.91 11.42 -2.28
N GLU A 33 -1.69 11.95 -2.33
CA GLU A 33 -1.18 12.74 -3.45
C GLU A 33 -0.99 11.93 -4.73
N LEU A 34 -0.67 10.63 -4.64
CA LEU A 34 -0.46 9.77 -5.81
C LEU A 34 -1.72 9.04 -6.24
N VAL A 35 -2.40 8.42 -5.29
CA VAL A 35 -3.45 7.43 -5.51
C VAL A 35 -4.84 7.99 -5.19
N GLY A 36 -4.95 9.04 -4.38
CA GLY A 36 -6.21 9.72 -4.08
C GLY A 36 -6.59 9.66 -2.61
N MET A 37 -7.49 10.56 -2.19
CA MET A 37 -7.83 10.78 -0.78
C MET A 37 -8.29 9.49 -0.09
N ARG A 38 -7.86 9.26 1.16
CA ARG A 38 -8.38 8.16 1.98
C ARG A 38 -9.83 8.39 2.38
N ASP A 39 -10.50 7.34 2.81
CA ASP A 39 -11.82 7.41 3.46
C ASP A 39 -11.75 8.26 4.74
N GLN A 40 -12.25 9.49 4.66
CA GLN A 40 -12.24 10.44 5.77
C GLN A 40 -13.19 10.06 6.92
N SER A 41 -14.05 9.06 6.72
CA SER A 41 -14.88 8.51 7.80
C SER A 41 -14.11 7.59 8.74
N LYS A 42 -12.90 7.14 8.34
CA LYS A 42 -12.05 6.23 9.11
C LYS A 42 -10.94 7.00 9.81
N LYS A 43 -10.76 6.72 11.10
CA LYS A 43 -9.61 7.19 11.84
C LYS A 43 -8.41 6.26 11.61
N ILE A 44 -7.27 6.82 11.25
CA ILE A 44 -6.01 6.08 11.20
C ILE A 44 -5.28 6.23 12.53
N TYR A 45 -4.95 5.11 13.16
CA TYR A 45 -4.23 5.06 14.44
C TYR A 45 -2.76 4.72 14.24
N GLN A 46 -1.97 4.94 15.29
CA GLN A 46 -0.53 4.70 15.29
C GLN A 46 -0.22 3.22 14.97
N PRO A 47 0.82 2.96 14.15
CA PRO A 47 1.21 1.59 13.84
C PRO A 47 1.71 0.87 15.09
N GLN A 48 1.60 -0.45 15.06
CA GLN A 48 2.07 -1.33 16.13
C GLN A 48 2.89 -2.46 15.54
N PHE A 49 3.76 -3.08 16.35
CA PHE A 49 4.41 -4.31 15.94
C PHE A 49 3.60 -5.53 16.40
N HIS A 50 3.49 -6.53 15.54
CA HIS A 50 2.75 -7.76 15.79
C HIS A 50 3.51 -8.98 15.22
N GLU A 51 3.34 -10.14 15.84
CA GLU A 51 4.05 -11.37 15.45
C GLU A 51 3.68 -11.85 14.04
N ASN A 52 2.42 -11.65 13.64
CA ASN A 52 1.85 -12.13 12.38
C ASN A 52 1.73 -11.02 11.31
N GLY A 53 2.35 -9.86 11.53
CA GLY A 53 2.40 -8.79 10.54
C GLY A 53 3.37 -9.11 9.36
N PRO A 54 3.34 -8.31 8.28
CA PRO A 54 2.57 -7.08 8.14
C PRO A 54 1.09 -7.33 7.77
N ASN A 55 0.19 -6.51 8.33
CA ASN A 55 -1.24 -6.46 7.98
C ASN A 55 -1.89 -5.17 8.50
N ILE A 56 -3.07 -4.80 8.03
CA ILE A 56 -3.91 -3.81 8.73
C ILE A 56 -4.78 -4.48 9.80
N ARG A 57 -5.17 -3.72 10.82
CA ARG A 57 -6.20 -4.10 11.79
C ARG A 57 -7.27 -3.03 11.89
N ASN A 58 -8.52 -3.41 11.65
CA ASN A 58 -9.68 -2.56 11.91
C ASN A 58 -9.99 -2.51 13.41
N THR A 59 -10.48 -1.37 13.91
CA THR A 59 -11.03 -1.26 15.25
C THR A 59 -12.28 -2.15 15.38
N PRO A 60 -12.65 -2.62 16.60
CA PRO A 60 -13.86 -3.42 16.79
C PRO A 60 -15.15 -2.73 16.30
N SER A 61 -15.20 -1.40 16.36
CA SER A 61 -16.30 -0.55 15.87
C SER A 61 -16.23 -0.29 14.37
N PHE A 62 -15.18 -0.72 13.66
CA PHE A 62 -14.90 -0.41 12.26
C PHE A 62 -14.87 1.10 11.96
N ASP A 63 -14.62 1.95 12.96
CA ASP A 63 -14.48 3.40 12.81
C ASP A 63 -13.04 3.84 12.47
N GLY A 64 -12.11 2.90 12.39
CA GLY A 64 -10.74 3.17 12.05
C GLY A 64 -9.87 1.92 11.92
N ALA A 65 -8.59 2.14 11.62
CA ALA A 65 -7.61 1.08 11.42
C ALA A 65 -6.19 1.54 11.72
N PHE A 66 -5.26 0.59 11.81
CA PHE A 66 -3.82 0.84 11.89
C PHE A 66 -3.04 -0.28 11.23
N SER A 67 -1.78 0.00 10.85
CA SER A 67 -0.85 -1.01 10.37
C SER A 67 -0.23 -1.77 11.54
N GLU A 68 -0.25 -3.09 11.44
CA GLU A 68 0.55 -4.01 12.23
C GLU A 68 1.79 -4.38 11.42
N LEU A 69 2.97 -4.00 11.90
CA LEU A 69 4.25 -4.33 11.29
C LEU A 69 4.81 -5.62 11.87
N SER A 70 5.61 -6.35 11.12
CA SER A 70 6.17 -7.61 11.59
C SER A 70 7.17 -7.40 12.73
N TYR A 71 7.39 -8.42 13.57
CA TYR A 71 8.48 -8.38 14.55
C TYR A 71 9.87 -8.32 13.89
N ALA A 72 10.00 -8.75 12.63
CA ALA A 72 11.25 -8.65 11.89
C ALA A 72 11.64 -7.19 11.59
N SER A 73 10.68 -6.27 11.55
CA SER A 73 10.93 -4.85 11.28
C SER A 73 11.25 -4.01 12.52
N LYS A 74 11.03 -4.53 13.74
CA LYS A 74 11.25 -3.81 15.02
C LYS A 74 12.61 -3.11 15.17
N ASN A 75 13.65 -3.68 14.56
CA ASN A 75 15.02 -3.22 14.70
C ASN A 75 15.62 -2.66 13.40
N TYR A 76 14.84 -2.51 12.34
CA TYR A 76 15.36 -2.15 11.03
C TYR A 76 14.41 -1.26 10.21
N TRP A 77 14.73 0.04 10.17
CA TRP A 77 13.93 1.05 9.47
C TRP A 77 13.65 0.76 7.99
N PRO A 78 14.58 0.22 7.18
CA PRO A 78 14.27 -0.13 5.81
C PRO A 78 13.11 -1.12 5.66
N THR A 79 13.01 -2.13 6.53
CA THR A 79 11.87 -3.05 6.53
C THR A 79 10.61 -2.36 7.05
N VAL A 80 10.71 -1.46 8.04
CA VAL A 80 9.57 -0.62 8.47
C VAL A 80 9.03 0.22 7.32
N VAL A 81 9.90 0.87 6.52
CA VAL A 81 9.47 1.65 5.35
C VAL A 81 8.76 0.76 4.34
N TYR A 82 9.32 -0.41 4.04
CA TYR A 82 8.74 -1.35 3.08
C TYR A 82 7.34 -1.84 3.53
N GLU A 83 7.23 -2.35 4.76
CA GLU A 83 5.99 -2.89 5.32
C GLU A 83 4.94 -1.80 5.54
N MET A 84 5.31 -0.68 6.17
CA MET A 84 4.37 0.40 6.47
C MET A 84 3.85 1.06 5.19
N ALA A 85 4.68 1.21 4.16
CA ALA A 85 4.23 1.72 2.87
C ALA A 85 3.21 0.76 2.23
N HIS A 86 3.45 -0.55 2.27
CA HIS A 86 2.52 -1.54 1.74
C HIS A 86 1.15 -1.41 2.40
N GLU A 87 1.12 -1.46 3.74
CA GLU A 87 -0.11 -1.33 4.51
C GLU A 87 -0.78 0.05 4.38
N THR A 88 -0.02 1.09 4.03
CA THR A 88 -0.58 2.44 3.82
C THR A 88 -1.59 2.47 2.68
N ILE A 89 -1.38 1.69 1.61
CA ILE A 89 -2.36 1.59 0.52
C ILE A 89 -3.67 0.98 1.02
N HIS A 90 -3.60 -0.07 1.84
CA HIS A 90 -4.78 -0.67 2.48
C HIS A 90 -5.48 0.29 3.44
N LEU A 91 -4.72 1.14 4.13
CA LEU A 91 -5.29 2.17 5.01
C LEU A 91 -6.03 3.29 4.26
N LEU A 92 -5.90 3.43 2.94
CA LEU A 92 -6.70 4.40 2.18
C LEU A 92 -8.19 4.07 2.21
N ASN A 93 -8.56 2.79 2.18
CA ASN A 93 -9.92 2.28 2.40
C ASN A 93 -9.85 0.97 3.18
N PRO A 94 -9.72 1.02 4.51
CA PRO A 94 -9.53 -0.19 5.30
C PRO A 94 -10.77 -1.09 5.24
N MET A 95 -10.56 -2.33 4.81
CA MET A 95 -11.56 -3.39 4.72
C MET A 95 -11.14 -4.61 5.54
N ALA A 96 -12.06 -5.52 5.82
CA ALA A 96 -11.75 -6.80 6.46
C ALA A 96 -11.71 -7.92 5.42
N GLY A 97 -10.74 -8.84 5.56
CA GLY A 97 -10.53 -9.95 4.64
C GLY A 97 -9.39 -9.69 3.66
N TYR A 98 -9.28 -10.56 2.66
CA TYR A 98 -8.30 -10.41 1.57
C TYR A 98 -8.73 -9.32 0.60
N THR A 99 -7.75 -8.58 0.07
CA THR A 99 -7.97 -7.64 -1.03
C THR A 99 -7.73 -8.31 -2.39
N ASN A 100 -7.89 -7.56 -3.48
CA ASN A 100 -7.71 -8.03 -4.84
C ASN A 100 -6.27 -7.82 -5.36
N TRP A 101 -5.96 -8.44 -6.50
CA TRP A 101 -4.64 -8.33 -7.14
C TRP A 101 -4.27 -6.90 -7.52
N LEU A 102 -5.24 -6.05 -7.86
CA LEU A 102 -5.01 -4.63 -8.15
C LEU A 102 -4.43 -3.91 -6.93
N GLU A 103 -5.10 -3.99 -5.79
CA GLU A 103 -4.67 -3.27 -4.59
C GLU A 103 -3.31 -3.76 -4.09
N GLU A 104 -3.07 -5.07 -4.09
CA GLU A 104 -1.78 -5.66 -3.72
C GLU A 104 -0.65 -5.19 -4.64
N GLY A 105 -0.88 -5.15 -5.96
CA GLY A 105 0.11 -4.67 -6.91
C GLY A 105 0.45 -3.20 -6.69
N VAL A 106 -0.56 -2.37 -6.42
CA VAL A 106 -0.37 -0.95 -6.09
C VAL A 106 0.38 -0.78 -4.77
N ALA A 107 0.06 -1.59 -3.75
CA ALA A 107 0.74 -1.61 -2.45
C ALA A 107 2.24 -1.92 -2.60
N VAL A 108 2.59 -2.95 -3.39
CA VAL A 108 4.00 -3.29 -3.68
C VAL A 108 4.72 -2.16 -4.43
N GLU A 109 4.11 -1.60 -5.48
CA GLU A 109 4.72 -0.48 -6.21
C GLU A 109 4.93 0.74 -5.30
N PHE A 110 3.99 1.02 -4.40
CA PHE A 110 4.11 2.11 -3.44
C PHE A 110 5.22 1.86 -2.42
N SER A 111 5.42 0.63 -1.95
CA SER A 111 6.58 0.28 -1.11
C SER A 111 7.91 0.51 -1.82
N ILE A 112 8.00 0.19 -3.11
CA ILE A 112 9.21 0.45 -3.91
C ILE A 112 9.45 1.95 -4.04
N TYR A 113 8.39 2.71 -4.37
CA TYR A 113 8.45 4.18 -4.46
C TYR A 113 8.90 4.81 -3.14
N ALA A 114 8.33 4.41 -2.01
CA ALA A 114 8.69 4.96 -0.69
C ALA A 114 10.17 4.74 -0.37
N GLN A 115 10.69 3.53 -0.57
CA GLN A 115 12.11 3.24 -0.33
C GLN A 115 13.04 4.10 -1.20
N GLN A 116 12.64 4.42 -2.44
CA GLN A 116 13.38 5.34 -3.31
C GLN A 116 13.38 6.77 -2.75
N GLN A 117 12.26 7.26 -2.20
CA GLN A 117 12.18 8.59 -1.60
C GLN A 117 13.05 8.73 -0.34
N PHE A 118 13.23 7.64 0.41
CA PHE A 118 14.15 7.56 1.55
C PHE A 118 15.59 7.20 1.16
N ASN A 119 15.89 7.08 -0.15
CA ASN A 119 17.21 6.77 -0.70
C ASN A 119 17.86 5.52 -0.06
N LEU A 120 17.05 4.47 0.14
CA LEU A 120 17.55 3.22 0.71
C LEU A 120 18.48 2.52 -0.29
N THR A 121 19.61 2.03 0.19
CA THR A 121 20.66 1.42 -0.66
C THR A 121 20.26 0.05 -1.21
N SER A 122 19.35 -0.64 -0.54
CA SER A 122 18.80 -1.92 -0.97
C SER A 122 17.28 -1.83 -0.99
N ILE A 123 16.71 -1.81 -2.20
CA ILE A 123 15.27 -1.76 -2.40
C ILE A 123 14.70 -3.17 -2.27
N GLN A 124 13.83 -3.36 -1.30
CA GLN A 124 13.06 -4.59 -1.11
C GLN A 124 11.93 -4.64 -2.15
N SER A 125 11.80 -5.78 -2.83
CA SER A 125 10.76 -6.07 -3.82
C SER A 125 10.54 -7.57 -3.91
N PRO A 126 9.31 -8.06 -4.14
CA PRO A 126 9.08 -9.48 -4.36
C PRO A 126 9.75 -9.93 -5.66
N HIS A 127 10.41 -11.10 -5.61
CA HIS A 127 11.08 -11.71 -6.76
C HIS A 127 10.24 -12.78 -7.45
N SER A 128 9.24 -13.34 -6.76
CA SER A 128 8.34 -14.38 -7.25
C SER A 128 7.06 -14.41 -6.40
N GLY A 129 6.11 -15.26 -6.80
CA GLY A 129 4.85 -15.46 -6.07
C GLY A 129 3.78 -14.39 -6.38
N PRO A 130 2.65 -14.41 -5.64
CA PRO A 130 1.48 -13.58 -5.93
C PRO A 130 1.80 -12.08 -6.01
N TYR A 131 2.57 -11.56 -5.06
CA TYR A 131 2.93 -10.12 -5.03
C TYR A 131 3.79 -9.68 -6.22
N HIS A 132 4.70 -10.54 -6.70
CA HIS A 132 5.49 -10.24 -7.89
C HIS A 132 4.61 -10.17 -9.14
N GLU A 133 3.66 -11.10 -9.25
CA GLU A 133 2.74 -11.14 -10.38
C GLU A 133 1.75 -9.96 -10.34
N ALA A 134 1.18 -9.64 -9.18
CA ALA A 134 0.34 -8.45 -8.98
C ALA A 134 1.06 -7.16 -9.41
N LEU A 135 2.31 -6.99 -8.96
CA LEU A 135 3.17 -5.86 -9.33
C LEU A 135 3.36 -5.74 -10.85
N ASN A 136 3.65 -6.86 -11.53
CA ASN A 136 3.84 -6.85 -12.97
C ASN A 136 2.55 -6.47 -13.71
N MET A 137 1.40 -6.98 -13.27
CA MET A 137 0.10 -6.66 -13.88
C MET A 137 -0.24 -5.17 -13.76
N VAL A 138 -0.11 -4.57 -12.57
CA VAL A 138 -0.45 -3.15 -12.39
C VAL A 138 0.48 -2.21 -13.16
N ARG A 139 1.73 -2.62 -13.41
CA ARG A 139 2.68 -1.87 -14.26
C ARG A 139 2.34 -1.89 -15.74
N LEU A 140 1.51 -2.84 -16.19
CA LEU A 140 1.00 -2.91 -17.55
C LEU A 140 -0.24 -2.04 -17.77
N LEU A 141 -0.86 -1.52 -16.68
CA LEU A 141 -2.01 -0.63 -16.80
C LEU A 141 -1.64 0.68 -17.49
N PRO A 142 -2.57 1.30 -18.25
CA PRO A 142 -2.32 2.54 -18.96
C PRO A 142 -1.87 3.68 -18.04
N SER A 143 -0.98 4.53 -18.53
CA SER A 143 -0.48 5.73 -17.83
C SER A 143 0.30 5.47 -16.52
N GLY A 144 0.62 4.21 -16.21
CA GLY A 144 1.39 3.80 -15.05
C GLY A 144 0.54 3.53 -13.80
N THR A 145 1.11 2.75 -12.87
CA THR A 145 0.41 2.19 -11.70
C THR A 145 -0.37 3.21 -10.89
N PHE A 146 0.25 4.33 -10.48
CA PHE A 146 -0.42 5.31 -9.61
C PHE A 146 -1.51 6.09 -10.33
N CYS A 147 -1.32 6.42 -11.62
CA CYS A 147 -2.36 7.07 -12.42
C CYS A 147 -3.57 6.15 -12.60
N ALA A 148 -3.35 4.86 -12.88
CA ALA A 148 -4.41 3.87 -13.00
C ALA A 148 -5.13 3.67 -11.65
N ALA A 149 -4.38 3.55 -10.55
CA ALA A 149 -4.94 3.42 -9.21
C ALA A 149 -5.81 4.63 -8.82
N ARG A 150 -5.35 5.85 -9.13
CA ARG A 150 -6.13 7.07 -8.96
C ARG A 150 -7.41 7.05 -9.78
N HIS A 151 -7.32 6.66 -11.05
CA HIS A 151 -8.51 6.59 -11.91
C HIS A 151 -9.56 5.61 -11.37
N VAL A 152 -9.13 4.45 -10.86
CA VAL A 152 -10.03 3.49 -10.20
C VAL A 152 -10.65 4.09 -8.94
N ARG A 153 -9.87 4.75 -8.08
CA ARG A 153 -10.38 5.36 -6.84
C ARG A 153 -11.33 6.53 -7.10
N ASP A 154 -11.04 7.37 -8.10
CA ASP A 154 -11.93 8.47 -8.46
C ASP A 154 -13.28 7.96 -8.98
N ALA A 155 -13.32 6.77 -9.61
CA ALA A 155 -14.54 6.17 -10.15
C ALA A 155 -15.30 5.30 -9.13
N VAL A 156 -14.60 4.52 -8.30
CA VAL A 156 -15.19 3.45 -7.47
C VAL A 156 -15.00 3.69 -5.97
N GLY A 157 -14.08 4.58 -5.59
CA GLY A 157 -13.77 4.92 -4.20
C GLY A 157 -12.83 3.96 -3.49
N SER A 158 -12.66 2.73 -3.96
CA SER A 158 -11.77 1.72 -3.37
C SER A 158 -11.14 0.83 -4.44
N LEU A 159 -9.86 0.47 -4.23
CA LEU A 159 -9.12 -0.44 -5.11
C LEU A 159 -9.61 -1.88 -4.92
N GLY A 160 -9.69 -2.35 -3.68
CA GLY A 160 -10.08 -3.72 -3.36
C GLY A 160 -11.54 -4.07 -3.63
N SER A 161 -12.40 -3.10 -3.92
CA SER A 161 -13.82 -3.33 -4.25
C SER A 161 -14.15 -3.17 -5.74
N VAL A 162 -13.17 -2.91 -6.60
CA VAL A 162 -13.41 -2.76 -8.04
C VAL A 162 -13.82 -4.10 -8.67
N THR A 163 -14.85 -4.09 -9.51
CA THR A 163 -15.28 -5.28 -10.24
C THR A 163 -14.60 -5.40 -11.60
N PHE A 164 -14.65 -6.59 -12.20
CA PHE A 164 -14.16 -6.82 -13.56
C PHE A 164 -14.82 -5.89 -14.59
N GLU A 165 -16.14 -5.69 -14.51
CA GLU A 165 -16.89 -4.82 -15.42
C GLU A 165 -16.42 -3.38 -15.30
N GLN A 166 -16.23 -2.88 -14.07
CA GLN A 166 -15.72 -1.54 -13.83
C GLN A 166 -14.29 -1.37 -14.37
N LEU A 167 -13.43 -2.39 -14.24
CA LEU A 167 -12.10 -2.36 -14.84
C LEU A 167 -12.16 -2.36 -16.37
N CYS A 168 -13.09 -3.09 -16.99
CA CYS A 168 -13.30 -3.06 -18.44
C CYS A 168 -13.74 -1.67 -18.92
N ASP A 169 -14.62 -1.01 -18.17
CA ASP A 169 -15.09 0.34 -18.50
C ASP A 169 -13.95 1.37 -18.38
N LEU A 170 -13.11 1.26 -17.35
CA LEU A 170 -11.98 2.17 -17.11
C LEU A 170 -10.80 1.93 -18.07
N PHE A 171 -10.58 0.68 -18.49
CA PHE A 171 -9.43 0.27 -19.29
C PHE A 171 -9.84 -0.58 -20.51
N PRO A 172 -10.68 -0.05 -21.43
CA PRO A 172 -11.37 -0.83 -22.46
C PRO A 172 -10.46 -1.48 -23.52
N ASN A 173 -9.19 -1.06 -23.58
CA ASN A 173 -8.20 -1.60 -24.53
C ASN A 173 -7.14 -2.49 -23.85
N HIS A 174 -7.32 -2.83 -22.57
CA HIS A 174 -6.40 -3.70 -21.84
C HIS A 174 -6.80 -5.18 -21.99
N ASP A 175 -5.86 -6.11 -21.71
CA ASP A 175 -6.14 -7.54 -21.82
C ASP A 175 -7.21 -7.97 -20.81
N LEU A 176 -8.27 -8.61 -21.30
CA LEU A 176 -9.43 -8.98 -20.46
C LEU A 176 -9.08 -10.02 -19.39
N LYS A 177 -8.10 -10.90 -19.64
CA LYS A 177 -7.67 -11.88 -18.62
C LYS A 177 -6.93 -11.17 -17.50
N ASP A 178 -6.12 -10.19 -17.83
CA ASP A 178 -5.41 -9.38 -16.84
C ASP A 178 -6.40 -8.57 -16.00
N LEU A 179 -7.39 -7.91 -16.63
CA LEU A 179 -8.44 -7.18 -15.89
C LEU A 179 -9.28 -8.10 -15.00
N HIS A 180 -9.64 -9.30 -15.46
CA HIS A 180 -10.38 -10.26 -14.65
C HIS A 180 -9.58 -10.62 -13.41
N LYS A 181 -8.32 -11.03 -13.58
CA LYS A 181 -7.45 -11.39 -12.47
C LYS A 181 -7.18 -10.22 -11.52
N LEU A 182 -7.01 -8.99 -12.02
CA LEU A 182 -6.85 -7.79 -11.19
C LEU A 182 -8.02 -7.57 -10.23
N SER A 183 -9.24 -7.97 -10.61
CA SER A 183 -10.44 -7.88 -9.76
C SER A 183 -10.66 -9.07 -8.81
N GLU A 184 -9.96 -10.18 -9.00
CA GLU A 184 -10.09 -11.36 -8.14
C GLU A 184 -9.38 -11.15 -6.79
N GLN A 185 -9.79 -11.92 -5.78
CA GLN A 185 -9.07 -11.93 -4.50
C GLN A 185 -7.64 -12.42 -4.70
N CYS A 186 -6.67 -11.65 -4.18
CA CYS A 186 -5.31 -12.08 -4.04
C CYS A 186 -5.18 -12.78 -2.69
N ILE A 187 -4.94 -14.10 -2.72
CA ILE A 187 -4.69 -14.89 -1.51
C ILE A 187 -3.18 -15.14 -1.45
N PRO A 188 -2.46 -14.48 -0.53
CA PRO A 188 -1.05 -14.79 -0.30
C PRO A 188 -0.95 -16.26 0.09
N ARG A 189 -0.16 -17.03 -0.66
CA ARG A 189 0.08 -18.45 -0.41
C ARG A 189 1.30 -18.66 0.47
#